data_AF-A0A2E8JPT4-F1
#
_entry.id   AF-A0A2E8JPT4-F1
#
_cell.length_a   1.000
_cell.length_b   1.000
_cell.length_c   1.000
_cell.angle_alpha   90.00
_cell.angle_beta   90.00
_cell.angle_gamma   90.00
#
_symmetry.space_group_name_H-M   'P 1'
#
loop_
_entity.id
_entity.type
_entity.pdbx_description
1 polymer ?
#
loop_
_entity_poly.entity_id
_entity_poly.type
_entity_poly.pdbx_seq_one_letter_code
_entity_poly.pdbx_strand_id
1 'polypeptide(L)'
;MIIVITTREINEKTKREELLVSHGIDSLTGKTVILPCDTPQEIGARFDDNLREFVIDDHPEQQGRASSFSANQKSNLTPQKKTTTPRPKW
;
A
#
# COMPACT_ATOMS: atom_id res chain seq x y z
N MET A 1 8.38 4.11 19.70
CA MET A 1 7.59 3.08 18.97
C MET A 1 6.13 3.43 19.17
N ILE A 2 5.35 3.44 18.10
CA ILE A 2 3.92 3.69 18.18
C ILE A 2 3.20 2.36 18.06
N ILE A 3 2.44 1.97 19.08
CA ILE A 3 1.49 0.85 19.02
C ILE A 3 0.27 1.32 18.25
N VAL A 4 -0.08 0.63 17.18
CA VAL A 4 -1.18 0.99 16.28
C VAL A 4 -2.43 0.24 16.69
N ILE A 5 -3.47 1.00 17.01
CA ILE A 5 -4.80 0.48 17.35
C ILE A 5 -5.61 0.36 16.08
N THR A 6 -6.03 -0.86 15.78
CA THR A 6 -6.81 -1.18 14.58
C THR A 6 -8.24 -1.57 14.93
N THR A 7 -9.17 -1.24 14.03
CA THR A 7 -10.56 -1.67 14.07
C THR A 7 -10.91 -2.45 12.79
N ARG A 8 -11.94 -3.28 12.86
CA ARG A 8 -12.50 -3.97 11.70
C ARG A 8 -13.78 -3.25 11.29
N GLU A 9 -13.83 -2.79 10.06
CA GLU A 9 -14.98 -2.08 9.50
C GLU A 9 -15.40 -2.71 8.17
N ILE A 10 -16.70 -2.62 7.84
CA ILE A 10 -17.20 -3.09 6.55
C ILE A 10 -17.05 -1.97 5.55
N ASN A 11 -16.22 -2.17 4.55
CA ASN A 11 -16.10 -1.22 3.44
C ASN A 11 -17.39 -1.25 2.61
N GLU A 12 -18.06 -0.11 2.50
CA GLU A 12 -19.37 -0.04 1.85
C GLU A 12 -19.33 -0.35 0.35
N LYS A 13 -18.19 -0.10 -0.31
CA LYS A 13 -18.01 -0.32 -1.74
C LYS A 13 -17.72 -1.79 -2.04
N THR A 14 -16.85 -2.42 -1.26
CA THR A 14 -16.43 -3.82 -1.47
C THR A 14 -17.33 -4.83 -0.74
N LYS A 15 -18.12 -4.35 0.24
CA LYS A 15 -18.93 -5.16 1.18
C LYS A 15 -18.10 -6.20 1.94
N ARG A 16 -16.81 -5.94 2.12
CA ARG A 16 -15.88 -6.80 2.84
C ARG A 16 -15.44 -6.13 4.13
N GLU A 17 -15.11 -6.96 5.11
CA GLU A 17 -14.45 -6.51 6.33
C GLU A 17 -13.00 -6.14 6.01
N GLU A 18 -12.61 -4.94 6.41
CA GLU A 18 -11.28 -4.39 6.22
C GLU A 18 -10.70 -3.99 7.59
N LEU A 19 -9.39 -4.17 7.74
CA LEU A 19 -8.66 -3.78 8.94
C LEU A 19 -8.14 -2.36 8.75
N LEU A 20 -8.66 -1.42 9.54
CA LEU A 20 -8.33 -0.01 9.45
C LEU A 20 -7.65 0.46 10.73
N VAL A 21 -6.83 1.49 10.60
CA VAL A 21 -6.19 2.16 11.73
C VAL A 21 -7.15 3.18 12.33
N SER A 22 -7.24 3.17 13.66
CA SER A 22 -7.99 4.17 14.42
C SER A 22 -7.06 5.26 14.95
N HIS A 23 -6.04 4.87 15.72
CA HIS A 23 -5.07 5.78 16.32
C HIS A 23 -3.83 5.00 16.74
N GLY A 24 -2.79 5.71 17.18
CA GLY A 24 -1.60 5.14 17.78
C GLY A 24 -1.49 5.47 19.27
N ILE A 25 -0.69 4.69 19.99
CA ILE A 25 -0.24 4.98 21.35
C ILE A 25 1.29 5.01 21.33
N ASP A 26 1.87 6.15 21.71
CA ASP A 26 3.31 6.23 21.93
C ASP A 26 3.67 5.38 23.15
N SER A 27 4.46 4.33 22.93
CA SER A 27 4.84 3.38 23.98
C SER A 27 5.67 4.01 25.11
N LEU A 28 6.33 5.14 24.86
CA LEU A 28 7.16 5.81 25.86
C LEU A 28 6.36 6.78 26.72
N THR A 29 5.48 7.57 26.10
CA THR A 29 4.74 8.63 26.80
C THR A 29 3.32 8.23 27.18
N GLY A 30 2.79 7.14 26.62
CA GLY A 30 1.40 6.71 26.77
C GLY A 30 0.38 7.63 26.08
N LYS A 31 0.84 8.61 25.29
CA LYS A 31 -0.05 9.56 24.62
C LYS A 31 -0.64 8.97 23.36
N THR A 32 -1.89 9.35 23.08
CA THR A 32 -2.55 9.05 21.81
C THR A 32 -1.92 9.86 20.68
N VAL A 33 -1.64 9.17 19.57
CA VAL A 33 -1.13 9.73 18.32
C VAL A 33 -2.22 9.61 17.27
N ILE A 34 -2.53 10.72 16.60
CA ILE A 34 -3.47 10.73 15.48
C ILE A 34 -2.78 10.12 14.27
N LEU A 35 -3.36 9.07 13.71
CA LEU A 35 -2.87 8.37 12.53
C LEU A 35 -3.91 8.46 11.40
N PRO A 36 -3.51 8.32 10.13
CA PRO A 36 -4.44 8.19 9.02
C PRO A 36 -5.38 7.00 9.20
N CYS A 37 -6.64 7.14 8.78
CA CYS A 37 -7.64 6.06 8.75
C CYS A 37 -7.46 5.17 7.52
N ASP A 38 -6.26 4.62 7.34
CA ASP A 38 -5.89 3.72 6.25
C ASP A 38 -5.56 2.33 6.82
N THR A 39 -5.18 1.38 5.96
CA THR A 39 -4.74 0.05 6.44
C THR A 39 -3.39 0.16 7.16
N PRO A 40 -3.09 -0.73 8.14
CA PRO A 40 -1.80 -0.71 8.85
C PRO A 40 -0.59 -0.73 7.91
N GLN A 41 -0.69 -1.47 6.80
CA GLN A 41 0.37 -1.61 5.80
C GLN A 41 0.63 -0.30 5.05
N GLU A 42 -0.42 0.45 4.73
CA GLU A 42 -0.32 1.73 4.02
C GLU A 42 0.35 2.81 4.85
N ILE A 43 0.16 2.78 6.17
CA ILE A 43 0.83 3.71 7.09
C ILE A 43 2.22 3.24 7.55
N GLY A 44 2.72 2.14 6.97
CA GLY A 44 4.04 1.59 7.28
C GLY A 44 4.12 0.87 8.63
N ALA A 45 3.00 0.48 9.22
CA ALA A 45 2.98 -0.37 10.40
C ALA A 45 3.27 -1.83 10.03
N ARG A 46 4.00 -2.52 10.91
CA ARG A 46 4.23 -3.97 10.82
C ARG A 46 3.63 -4.66 12.03
N PHE A 47 3.25 -5.93 11.88
CA PHE A 47 2.81 -6.72 13.01
C PHE A 47 4.04 -7.22 13.79
N ASP A 48 4.06 -6.98 15.10
CA ASP A 48 5.06 -7.52 16.03
C ASP A 48 4.49 -8.77 16.70
N ASP A 49 5.06 -9.94 16.39
CA ASP A 49 4.58 -11.24 16.90
C ASP A 49 4.73 -11.39 18.42
N ASN A 50 5.65 -10.65 19.06
CA ASN A 50 5.87 -10.72 20.51
C ASN A 50 4.80 -9.93 21.25
N LEU A 51 4.47 -8.74 20.73
CA LEU A 51 3.42 -7.88 21.29
C LEU A 51 2.02 -8.30 20.84
N ARG A 52 1.92 -9.02 19.71
CA ARG A 52 0.68 -9.33 18.99
C ARG A 52 -0.09 -8.08 18.58
N GLU A 53 0.64 -7.03 18.24
CA GLU A 53 0.11 -5.71 17.90
C GLU A 53 0.79 -5.17 16.63
N PHE A 54 0.15 -4.22 15.96
CA PHE A 54 0.79 -3.46 14.90
C PHE A 54 1.63 -2.34 15.51
N VAL A 55 2.82 -2.09 14.95
CA VAL A 55 3.75 -1.09 15.46
C VAL A 55 4.42 -0.31 14.34
N ILE A 56 4.69 0.98 14.60
CA ILE A 56 5.54 1.85 13.78
C ILE A 56 6.81 2.15 14.56
N ASP A 57 7.95 1.87 13.95
CA ASP A 57 9.25 2.21 14.53
C ASP A 57 9.54 3.69 14.33
N ASP A 58 10.01 4.34 15.40
CA ASP A 58 10.35 5.76 15.41
C ASP A 58 11.78 6.03 14.90
N HIS A 59 12.37 5.08 14.16
CA HIS A 59 13.71 5.26 13.60
C HIS A 59 13.62 5.83 12.18
N PRO A 60 14.21 7.01 11.90
CA PRO A 60 14.12 7.67 10.59
C PRO A 60 14.95 7.01 9.48
N GLU A 61 15.44 5.78 9.62
CA GLU A 61 16.24 5.11 8.60
C GLU A 61 15.64 3.77 8.17
N GLN A 62 15.40 3.68 6.86
CA GLN A 62 15.16 2.47 6.04
C GLN A 62 13.75 2.23 5.47
N GLN A 63 13.02 3.28 5.10
CA GLN A 63 12.12 3.20 3.93
C GLN A 63 12.89 3.58 2.65
N GLY A 64 13.76 2.67 2.18
CA GLY A 64 14.65 2.98 1.06
C GLY A 64 15.54 1.83 0.62
N ARG A 65 14.97 0.66 0.33
CA ARG A 65 15.65 -0.37 -0.48
C ARG A 65 14.63 -1.29 -1.14
N ALA A 66 13.95 -0.75 -2.14
CA ALA A 66 13.40 -1.58 -3.22
C ALA A 66 14.58 -2.29 -3.89
N SER A 67 14.59 -3.62 -3.82
CA SER A 67 15.51 -4.48 -4.54
C SER A 67 15.33 -4.26 -6.04
N SER A 68 16.35 -3.68 -6.66
CA SER A 68 16.51 -3.52 -8.08
C SER A 68 16.53 -4.89 -8.78
N PHE A 69 15.45 -5.27 -9.43
CA PHE A 69 15.50 -6.15 -10.59
C PHE A 69 15.24 -5.32 -11.85
N SER A 70 16.36 -4.94 -12.48
CA SER A 70 16.40 -4.30 -13.78
C SER A 70 16.10 -5.34 -14.86
N ALA A 71 15.07 -5.10 -15.66
CA ALA A 71 14.91 -5.71 -16.99
C ALA A 71 14.25 -4.68 -17.91
N ASN A 72 15.06 -3.74 -18.39
CA ASN A 72 14.70 -2.79 -19.43
C ASN A 72 15.27 -3.29 -20.75
N GLN A 73 14.40 -3.64 -21.72
CA GLN A 73 14.74 -3.49 -23.13
C GLN A 73 13.50 -3.05 -23.91
N LYS A 74 13.51 -1.75 -24.25
CA LYS A 74 12.59 -1.09 -25.17
C LYS A 74 12.94 -1.46 -26.61
N SER A 75 11.93 -1.61 -27.46
CA SER A 75 12.03 -1.12 -28.84
C SER A 75 10.68 -0.59 -29.32
N ASN A 76 10.66 0.72 -29.53
CA ASN A 76 9.58 1.52 -30.11
C ASN A 76 9.32 1.14 -31.56
N LEU A 77 8.06 1.09 -31.99
CA LEU A 77 7.66 1.37 -33.37
C LEU A 77 6.30 2.13 -33.37
N THR A 78 6.34 3.28 -34.01
CA THR A 78 5.36 4.39 -34.10
C THR A 78 4.08 4.00 -34.86
N PRO A 79 2.90 4.59 -34.56
CA PRO A 79 1.68 4.31 -35.30
C PRO A 79 1.52 5.22 -36.53
N GLN A 80 1.29 4.64 -37.71
CA GLN A 80 0.80 5.39 -38.88
C GLN A 80 -0.54 4.80 -39.37
N LYS A 81 -1.57 5.64 -39.33
CA LYS A 81 -2.87 5.44 -39.99
C LYS A 81 -2.71 5.68 -41.49
N LYS A 82 -3.35 4.88 -42.35
CA LYS A 82 -4.42 5.31 -43.29
C LYS A 82 -4.85 4.20 -44.28
N THR A 83 -6.17 3.95 -44.25
CA THR A 83 -7.13 3.78 -45.36
C THR A 83 -7.15 2.53 -46.28
N THR A 84 -8.40 2.09 -46.46
CA THR A 84 -9.10 1.54 -47.66
C THR A 84 -9.18 0.02 -47.93
N THR A 85 -10.44 -0.48 -47.83
CA THR A 85 -11.11 -1.72 -48.32
C THR A 85 -10.94 -1.93 -49.84
N PRO A 86 -11.24 -3.09 -50.50
CA PRO A 86 -12.13 -4.19 -50.10
C PRO A 86 -11.72 -5.66 -50.43
N ARG A 87 -12.56 -6.60 -49.98
CA ARG A 87 -12.57 -8.06 -50.27
C ARG A 87 -12.48 -8.39 -51.78
N PRO A 88 -11.97 -9.59 -52.09
CA PRO A 88 -12.64 -10.46 -53.05
C PRO A 88 -13.10 -11.79 -52.42
N LYS A 89 -14.24 -12.26 -52.93
CA LYS A 89 -14.83 -13.58 -52.71
C LYS A 89 -14.01 -14.63 -53.46
N TRP A 90 -13.75 -15.79 -52.85
CA TRP A 90 -13.87 -17.13 -53.44
C TRP A 90 -14.32 -18.07 -52.32
#